data_AF-A0AA96LQE0-F1
#
_entry.id   AF-A0AA96LQE0-F1
#
_cell.length_a   1.000
_cell.length_b   1.000
_cell.length_c   1.000
_cell.angle_alpha   90.00
_cell.angle_beta   90.00
_cell.angle_gamma   90.00
#
_symmetry.space_group_name_H-M   'P 1'
#
loop_
_entity.id
_entity.type
_entity.pdbx_description
1 polymer ?
#
loop_
_entity_poly.entity_id
_entity_poly.type
_entity_poly.pdbx_seq_one_letter_code
_entity_poly.pdbx_strand_id
1 'polypeptide(L)'
;MTTLIKRDSSGTIWKRGVKAAAIAIIINLCLYWLSAAFHWIPASVLISPADVPLTEALVIFASLIGIGLGTLVYQLLVLFTTKAKFIFAILGGFVLLLSFISPFSIADAPVSMIIMLNIMHVVAGVSSIWFLIKK
;
A
#
# COMPACT_ATOMS: atom_id res chain seq x y z
N MET A 1 -1.47 40.90 -4.55
CA MET A 1 -1.96 40.06 -3.44
C MET A 1 -1.44 38.64 -3.68
N THR A 2 -0.27 38.30 -3.14
CA THR A 2 0.38 36.99 -3.31
C THR A 2 -0.33 35.99 -2.41
N THR A 3 -1.10 35.09 -2.99
CA THR A 3 -1.67 33.94 -2.27
C THR A 3 -0.51 33.06 -1.81
N LEU A 4 -0.16 33.15 -0.53
CA LEU A 4 0.78 32.22 0.10
C LEU A 4 0.19 30.81 -0.01
N ILE A 5 0.69 30.03 -0.97
CA ILE A 5 0.31 28.62 -1.11
C ILE A 5 0.81 27.91 0.15
N LYS A 6 -0.11 27.65 1.09
CA LYS A 6 0.18 26.92 2.33
C LYS A 6 0.57 25.49 1.97
N ARG A 7 1.88 25.23 1.88
CA ARG A 7 2.46 23.90 1.73
C ARG A 7 2.19 23.10 3.01
N ASP A 8 1.89 21.82 2.85
CA ASP A 8 1.73 20.92 4.00
C ASP A 8 3.08 20.76 4.69
N SER A 9 3.10 20.87 6.03
CA SER A 9 4.34 20.69 6.78
C SER A 9 4.75 19.22 6.79
N SER A 10 6.06 18.95 6.74
CA SER A 10 6.58 17.58 6.70
C SER A 10 6.07 16.73 7.87
N GLY A 11 5.98 17.30 9.07
CA GLY A 11 5.42 16.60 10.23
C GLY A 11 3.95 16.19 10.06
N THR A 12 3.16 16.95 9.30
CA THR A 12 1.76 16.59 9.01
C THR A 12 1.69 15.45 8.00
N ILE A 13 2.56 15.46 6.99
CA ILE A 13 2.64 14.41 5.96
C ILE A 13 3.01 13.07 6.61
N TRP A 14 4.04 13.04 7.46
CA TRP A 14 4.44 11.83 8.16
C TRP A 14 3.40 11.30 9.14
N LYS A 15 2.71 12.18 9.88
CA LYS A 15 1.57 11.76 10.73
C LYS A 15 0.46 11.09 9.91
N ARG A 16 0.16 11.62 8.73
CA ARG A 16 -0.80 11.01 7.80
C ARG A 16 -0.29 9.67 7.25
N GLY A 17 0.99 9.57 6.88
CA GLY A 17 1.62 8.33 6.45
C GLY A 17 1.58 7.23 7.51
N VAL A 18 1.90 7.56 8.77
CA VAL A 18 1.79 6.63 9.91
C VAL A 18 0.35 6.17 10.12
N LYS A 19 -0.62 7.10 10.04
CA LYS A 19 -2.04 6.75 10.14
C LYS A 19 -2.48 5.83 9.00
N ALA A 20 -2.03 6.09 7.77
CA ALA A 20 -2.30 5.25 6.61
C ALA A 20 -1.73 3.84 6.81
N ALA A 21 -0.48 3.75 7.27
CA ALA A 21 0.21 2.49 7.54
C ALA A 21 -0.50 1.68 8.62
N ALA A 22 -0.83 2.30 9.75
CA ALA A 22 -1.53 1.64 10.84
C ALA A 22 -2.87 1.03 10.38
N ILE A 23 -3.67 1.80 9.64
CA ILE A 23 -4.97 1.33 9.15
C ILE A 23 -4.81 0.21 8.12
N ALA A 24 -3.89 0.36 7.16
CA ALA A 24 -3.63 -0.66 6.16
C ALA A 24 -3.14 -1.96 6.78
N ILE A 25 -2.22 -1.90 7.75
CA ILE A 25 -1.72 -3.07 8.47
C ILE A 25 -2.86 -3.78 9.20
N ILE A 26 -3.69 -3.05 9.96
CA ILE A 26 -4.80 -3.64 10.71
C ILE A 26 -5.75 -4.37 9.76
N ILE A 27 -6.16 -3.72 8.68
CA ILE A 27 -7.08 -4.33 7.71
C ILE A 27 -6.44 -5.52 7.01
N ASN A 28 -5.18 -5.41 6.57
CA ASN A 28 -4.48 -6.51 5.90
C ASN A 28 -4.22 -7.70 6.82
N LEU A 29 -3.96 -7.48 8.11
CA LEU A 29 -3.87 -8.57 9.08
C LEU A 29 -5.22 -9.27 9.29
N CYS A 30 -6.31 -8.51 9.40
CA CYS A 30 -7.64 -9.11 9.44
C CYS A 30 -7.93 -9.95 8.20
N LEU A 31 -7.56 -9.47 7.00
CA LEU A 31 -7.70 -10.22 5.75
C LEU A 31 -6.82 -11.47 5.72
N TYR A 32 -5.60 -11.39 6.24
CA TYR A 32 -4.68 -12.52 6.33
C TYR A 32 -5.25 -13.62 7.23
N TRP A 33 -5.67 -13.28 8.45
CA TRP A 33 -6.26 -14.24 9.38
C TRP A 33 -7.57 -14.83 8.86
N LEU A 34 -8.39 -14.03 8.18
CA LEU A 34 -9.60 -14.52 7.52
C LEU A 34 -9.24 -15.57 6.46
N SER A 35 -8.29 -15.26 5.57
CA SER A 35 -7.84 -16.21 4.55
C SER A 35 -7.22 -17.47 5.12
N ALA A 36 -6.47 -17.37 6.22
CA ALA A 36 -5.90 -18.51 6.90
C ALA A 36 -7.00 -19.42 7.48
N ALA A 37 -8.03 -18.85 8.11
CA ALA A 37 -9.15 -19.60 8.66
C ALA A 37 -9.94 -20.38 7.59
N PHE A 38 -10.12 -19.77 6.41
CA PHE A 38 -10.81 -20.40 5.28
C PHE A 38 -9.92 -21.27 4.38
N HIS A 39 -8.62 -21.41 4.70
CA HIS A 39 -7.64 -22.13 3.87
C HIS A 39 -7.54 -21.58 2.43
N TRP A 40 -7.86 -20.30 2.23
CA TRP A 40 -7.80 -19.64 0.92
C TRP A 40 -6.38 -19.37 0.44
N ILE A 41 -5.41 -19.38 1.37
CA ILE A 41 -3.98 -19.23 1.12
C ILE A 41 -3.30 -20.49 1.67
N PRO A 42 -2.91 -21.45 0.81
CA PRO A 42 -2.23 -22.65 1.27
C PRO A 42 -0.85 -22.29 1.81
N ALA A 43 -0.48 -22.86 2.95
CA ALA A 43 0.85 -22.63 3.55
C ALA A 43 2.01 -23.13 2.67
N SER A 44 1.71 -23.97 1.67
CA SER A 44 2.68 -24.53 0.72
C SER A 44 3.00 -23.61 -0.45
N VAL A 45 2.20 -22.56 -0.71
CA VAL A 45 2.42 -21.65 -1.84
C VAL A 45 3.37 -20.53 -1.40
N LEU A 46 4.52 -20.48 -2.06
CA LEU A 46 5.56 -19.47 -1.82
C LEU A 46 5.28 -18.23 -2.66
N ILE A 47 5.57 -17.05 -2.09
CA ILE A 47 5.42 -15.79 -2.81
C ILE A 47 6.73 -15.43 -3.49
N SER A 48 6.71 -15.43 -4.82
CA SER A 48 7.81 -14.95 -5.67
C SER A 48 7.92 -13.40 -5.59
N PRO A 49 9.13 -12.81 -5.65
CA PRO A 49 10.45 -13.42 -5.90
C PRO A 49 11.21 -13.85 -4.64
N ALA A 50 10.64 -13.66 -3.45
CA ALA A 50 11.33 -13.99 -2.21
C ALA A 50 11.28 -15.49 -1.87
N ASP A 51 10.43 -16.26 -2.56
CA ASP A 51 10.17 -17.70 -2.35
C ASP A 51 9.98 -18.04 -0.87
N VAL A 52 9.33 -17.13 -0.14
CA VAL A 52 8.98 -17.29 1.27
C VAL A 52 7.48 -17.49 1.44
N PRO A 53 7.06 -18.21 2.49
CA PRO A 53 5.64 -18.34 2.81
C PRO A 53 5.04 -16.98 3.19
N LEU A 54 3.76 -16.80 2.87
CA LEU A 54 3.01 -15.64 3.33
C LEU A 54 2.84 -15.70 4.86
N THR A 55 3.55 -14.84 5.56
CA THR A 55 3.43 -14.67 7.01
C THR A 55 2.82 -13.32 7.34
N GLU A 56 2.18 -13.24 8.50
CA GLU A 56 1.70 -11.99 9.09
C GLU A 56 2.82 -10.94 9.23
N ALA A 57 4.03 -11.37 9.59
CA ALA A 57 5.21 -10.49 9.60
C ALA A 57 5.47 -9.89 8.21
N LEU A 58 5.45 -10.70 7.15
CA LEU A 58 5.65 -10.24 5.78
C LEU A 58 4.57 -9.24 5.35
N VAL A 59 3.30 -9.47 5.71
CA VAL A 59 2.19 -8.55 5.44
C VAL A 59 2.42 -7.18 6.10
N ILE A 60 2.87 -7.17 7.36
CA ILE A 60 3.20 -5.95 8.10
C ILE A 60 4.34 -5.20 7.41
N PHE A 61 5.45 -5.88 7.15
CA PHE A 61 6.63 -5.26 6.54
C PHE A 61 6.36 -4.74 5.14
N ALA A 62 5.67 -5.52 4.29
CA ALA A 62 5.31 -5.09 2.94
C ALA A 62 4.40 -3.84 2.97
N SER A 63 3.42 -3.81 3.89
CA SER A 63 2.53 -2.65 4.05
C SER A 63 3.30 -1.41 4.52
N LEU A 64 4.22 -1.57 5.48
CA LEU A 64 5.08 -0.49 5.97
C LEU A 64 5.98 0.06 4.87
N ILE A 65 6.64 -0.81 4.11
CA ILE A 65 7.54 -0.40 3.03
C ILE A 65 6.77 0.33 1.94
N GLY A 66 5.65 -0.24 1.46
CA GLY A 66 4.85 0.38 0.39
C GLY A 66 4.33 1.76 0.78
N ILE A 67 3.79 1.91 1.99
CA ILE A 67 3.24 3.18 2.46
C ILE A 67 4.34 4.16 2.86
N GLY A 68 5.44 3.67 3.43
CA GLY A 68 6.62 4.48 3.76
C GLY A 68 7.24 5.10 2.51
N LEU A 69 7.45 4.30 1.46
CA LEU A 69 7.93 4.78 0.16
C LEU A 69 6.92 5.75 -0.46
N GLY A 70 5.62 5.44 -0.43
CA GLY A 70 4.58 6.37 -0.90
C GLY A 70 4.60 7.72 -0.17
N THR A 71 4.76 7.70 1.16
CA THR A 71 4.87 8.91 1.99
C THR A 71 6.09 9.72 1.63
N LEU A 72 7.24 9.07 1.41
CA LEU A 72 8.48 9.71 1.00
C LEU A 72 8.34 10.34 -0.39
N VAL A 73 7.75 9.62 -1.36
CA VAL A 73 7.47 10.16 -2.70
C VAL A 73 6.55 11.38 -2.62
N TYR A 74 5.47 11.32 -1.84
CA TYR A 74 4.58 12.45 -1.67
C TYR A 74 5.28 13.66 -1.04
N GLN A 75 6.12 13.42 -0.03
CA GLN A 75 6.94 14.47 0.59
C GLN A 75 7.86 15.15 -0.43
N LEU A 76 8.55 14.38 -1.26
CA LEU A 76 9.40 14.92 -2.33
C LEU A 76 8.59 15.74 -3.33
N LEU A 77 7.42 15.25 -3.74
CA LEU A 77 6.53 15.99 -4.65
C LEU A 77 6.10 17.34 -4.03
N VAL A 78 5.77 17.40 -2.74
CA VAL A 78 5.42 18.67 -2.08
C VAL A 78 6.59 19.67 -2.08
N LEU A 79 7.84 19.21 -2.09
CA LEU A 79 9.02 20.08 -2.18
C LEU A 79 9.18 20.67 -3.58
N PHE A 80 9.01 19.87 -4.63
CA PHE A 80 9.34 20.25 -6.01
C PHE A 80 8.16 20.77 -6.84
N THR A 81 6.91 20.49 -6.46
CA THR A 81 5.74 20.85 -7.28
C THR A 81 4.58 21.43 -6.47
N THR A 82 3.86 22.38 -7.08
CA THR A 82 2.59 22.90 -6.56
C THR A 82 1.41 21.94 -6.81
N LYS A 83 1.58 20.97 -7.73
CA LYS A 83 0.56 19.98 -8.11
C LYS A 83 0.77 18.61 -7.46
N ALA A 84 1.50 18.55 -6.34
CA ALA A 84 1.92 17.32 -5.68
C ALA A 84 0.79 16.29 -5.48
N LYS A 85 -0.39 16.74 -5.06
CA LYS A 85 -1.56 15.88 -4.84
C LYS A 85 -2.03 15.16 -6.10
N PHE A 86 -2.15 15.90 -7.19
CA PHE A 86 -2.62 15.34 -8.47
C PHE A 86 -1.60 14.35 -9.03
N ILE A 87 -0.32 14.73 -9.02
CA ILE A 87 0.76 13.86 -9.49
C ILE A 87 0.85 12.60 -8.63
N PHE A 88 0.75 12.72 -7.31
CA PHE A 88 0.78 11.57 -6.41
C PHE A 88 -0.42 10.65 -6.59
N ALA A 89 -1.62 11.19 -6.84
CA ALA A 89 -2.79 10.36 -7.14
C ALA A 89 -2.58 9.52 -8.41
N ILE A 90 -2.03 10.12 -9.47
CA ILE A 90 -1.72 9.42 -10.72
C ILE A 90 -0.65 8.35 -10.48
N LEU A 91 0.47 8.72 -9.86
CA LEU A 91 1.57 7.79 -9.60
C LEU A 91 1.13 6.65 -8.67
N GLY A 92 0.42 6.96 -7.59
CA GLY A 92 -0.10 5.96 -6.67
C GLY A 92 -1.12 5.03 -7.33
N GLY A 93 -2.02 5.57 -8.15
CA GLY A 93 -2.97 4.78 -8.93
C GLY A 93 -2.26 3.85 -9.93
N PHE A 94 -1.23 4.36 -10.61
CA PHE A 94 -0.43 3.57 -11.54
C PHE A 94 0.36 2.45 -10.84
N VAL A 95 1.01 2.75 -9.71
CA VAL A 95 1.72 1.76 -8.90
C VAL A 95 0.76 0.71 -8.35
N LEU A 96 -0.45 1.10 -7.92
CA LEU A 96 -1.47 0.16 -7.49
C LEU A 96 -1.89 -0.78 -8.64
N LEU A 97 -2.15 -0.26 -9.83
CA LEU A 97 -2.48 -1.08 -10.99
C LEU A 97 -1.35 -2.06 -11.35
N LEU A 98 -0.09 -1.59 -11.33
CA LEU A 98 1.07 -2.44 -11.56
C LEU A 98 1.23 -3.51 -10.48
N SER A 99 0.87 -3.22 -9.23
CA SER A 99 1.00 -4.18 -8.12
C SER A 99 0.15 -5.43 -8.32
N PHE A 100 -0.95 -5.34 -9.09
CA PHE A 100 -1.81 -6.48 -9.39
C PHE A 100 -1.12 -7.54 -10.26
N ILE A 101 -0.07 -7.18 -11.01
CA ILE A 101 0.69 -8.13 -11.83
C ILE A 101 1.39 -9.18 -10.95
N SER A 102 1.86 -8.78 -9.76
CA SER A 102 2.63 -9.67 -8.87
C SER A 102 1.83 -10.90 -8.41
N PRO A 103 0.59 -10.77 -7.88
CA PRO A 103 -0.24 -11.94 -7.55
C PRO A 103 -0.49 -12.91 -8.72
N PHE A 104 -0.65 -12.40 -9.95
CA PHE A 104 -0.86 -13.24 -11.14
C PHE A 104 0.42 -13.93 -11.63
N SER A 105 1.59 -13.54 -11.11
CA SER A 105 2.88 -14.14 -11.49
C SER A 105 3.27 -15.33 -10.61
N ILE A 106 2.46 -15.65 -9.58
CA ILE A 106 2.72 -16.78 -8.68
C ILE A 106 2.24 -18.06 -9.36
N ALA A 107 3.17 -18.97 -9.65
CA ALA A 107 2.85 -20.26 -10.24
C ALA A 107 1.96 -21.09 -9.31
N ASP A 108 0.96 -21.76 -9.88
CA ASP A 108 0.01 -22.63 -9.19
C ASP A 108 -0.74 -22.00 -8.01
N ALA A 109 -0.81 -20.66 -7.96
CA ALA A 109 -1.56 -19.95 -6.93
C ALA A 109 -3.07 -20.17 -7.10
N PRO A 110 -3.78 -20.60 -6.04
CA PRO A 110 -5.24 -20.68 -6.08
C PRO A 110 -5.87 -19.33 -6.39
N VAL A 111 -6.98 -19.33 -7.14
CA VAL A 111 -7.72 -18.10 -7.48
C VAL A 111 -8.12 -17.32 -6.23
N SER A 112 -8.47 -18.01 -5.14
CA SER A 112 -8.79 -17.40 -3.84
C SER A 112 -7.61 -16.61 -3.25
N MET A 113 -6.38 -17.13 -3.38
CA MET A 113 -5.16 -16.47 -2.93
C MET A 113 -4.89 -15.21 -3.75
N ILE A 114 -5.00 -15.31 -5.08
CA ILE A 114 -4.81 -14.17 -5.99
C ILE A 114 -5.80 -13.05 -5.66
N ILE A 115 -7.08 -13.39 -5.47
CA ILE A 115 -8.12 -12.42 -5.10
C ILE A 115 -7.76 -11.74 -3.76
N MET A 116 -7.39 -12.52 -2.74
CA MET A 116 -7.07 -11.93 -1.43
C MET A 116 -5.85 -11.01 -1.48
N LEU A 117 -4.77 -11.42 -2.15
CA LEU A 117 -3.57 -10.59 -2.29
C LEU A 117 -3.90 -9.27 -3.01
N ASN A 118 -4.73 -9.31 -4.05
CA ASN A 118 -5.17 -8.09 -4.73
C ASN A 118 -6.02 -7.19 -3.82
N ILE A 119 -6.90 -7.75 -2.98
CA ILE A 119 -7.64 -6.96 -1.99
C ILE A 119 -6.67 -6.27 -1.01
N MET A 120 -5.63 -6.97 -0.54
CA MET A 120 -4.61 -6.39 0.33
C MET A 120 -3.83 -5.25 -0.36
N HIS A 121 -3.51 -5.39 -1.65
CA HIS A 121 -2.90 -4.32 -2.44
C HIS A 121 -3.82 -3.10 -2.54
N VAL A 122 -5.12 -3.30 -2.79
CA VAL A 122 -6.12 -2.22 -2.82
C VAL A 122 -6.16 -1.51 -1.48
N VAL A 123 -6.21 -2.23 -0.36
CA VAL A 123 -6.21 -1.66 0.99
C VAL A 123 -4.97 -0.78 1.19
N ALA A 124 -3.77 -1.28 0.88
CA ALA A 124 -2.52 -0.54 1.04
C ALA A 124 -2.46 0.71 0.14
N GLY A 125 -2.78 0.55 -1.15
CA GLY A 125 -2.73 1.62 -2.15
C GLY A 125 -3.76 2.71 -1.89
N VAL A 126 -5.02 2.34 -1.66
CA VAL A 126 -6.10 3.28 -1.37
C VAL A 126 -5.85 4.01 -0.05
N SER A 127 -5.41 3.30 0.99
CA SER A 127 -5.07 3.93 2.28
C SER A 127 -3.95 4.96 2.08
N SER A 128 -2.89 4.61 1.37
CA SER A 128 -1.79 5.54 1.07
C SER A 128 -2.28 6.81 0.37
N ILE A 129 -3.02 6.64 -0.75
CA ILE A 129 -3.51 7.76 -1.56
C ILE A 129 -4.47 8.64 -0.77
N TRP A 130 -5.46 8.02 -0.11
CA TRP A 130 -6.50 8.75 0.60
C TRP A 130 -5.94 9.55 1.77
N PHE A 131 -5.13 8.92 2.64
CA PHE A 131 -4.64 9.58 3.84
C PHE A 131 -3.58 10.64 3.55
N LEU A 132 -2.75 10.47 2.51
CA LEU A 132 -1.71 11.46 2.19
C LEU A 132 -2.29 12.69 1.46
N ILE A 133 -3.30 12.51 0.60
CA ILE A 133 -3.88 13.60 -0.19
C ILE A 133 -4.98 14.34 0.57
N LYS A 134 -5.79 13.63 1.37
CA LYS A 134 -6.93 14.22 2.07
C LYS A 134 -6.45 15.11 3.21
N LYS A 135 -6.94 16.36 3.22
CA LYS A 135 -6.57 17.35 4.22
C LYS A 135 -7.31 17.17 5.52
#